data_AF-A0A9D2TIS0-F1
#
_entry.id   AF-A0A9D2TIS0-F1
#
_cell.length_a   1.000
_cell.length_b   1.000
_cell.length_c   1.000
_cell.angle_alpha   90.00
_cell.angle_beta   90.00
_cell.angle_gamma   90.00
#
_symmetry.space_group_name_H-M   'P 1'
#
loop_
_entity.id
_entity.type
_entity.pdbx_description
1 polymer ?
#
loop_
_entity_poly.entity_id
_entity_poly.type
_entity_poly.pdbx_seq_one_letter_code
_entity_poly.pdbx_strand_id
1 'polypeptide(L)'
;MSTPPDPPVDPKDVESAIEAAARRGDFDDLPGAGKPLDLPDTHDPDWWVNQRIASGDIDTEALLPVVVLLRKEYEARDETLAALPDESSVREYAADFTERVHEDRRANPFQRMLAPAWDADDAVARWRQVRALRAPETPSAPEPARRRRWWWFGRRG
;
A
#
# COMPACT_ATOMS: atom_id res chain seq x y z
N MET A 1 16.58 12.19 -18.51
CA MET A 1 16.98 13.59 -18.34
C MET A 1 16.89 13.90 -16.86
N SER A 2 18.02 13.95 -16.14
CA SER A 2 18.03 14.36 -14.73
C SER A 2 17.98 15.89 -14.66
N THR A 3 17.06 16.44 -13.87
CA THR A 3 17.02 17.86 -13.52
C THR A 3 18.31 18.23 -12.78
N PRO A 4 19.01 19.33 -13.14
CA PRO A 4 20.17 19.80 -12.41
C PRO A 4 19.78 20.24 -10.99
N PRO A 5 20.66 20.08 -9.98
CA PRO A 5 20.39 20.52 -8.62
C PRO A 5 20.28 22.05 -8.57
N ASP A 6 19.34 22.55 -7.78
CA ASP A 6 19.17 23.99 -7.56
C ASP A 6 20.44 24.62 -6.97
N PRO A 7 20.78 25.85 -7.37
CA PRO A 7 21.93 26.55 -6.80
C PRO A 7 21.73 26.79 -5.29
N PRO A 8 22.82 26.80 -4.49
CA PRO A 8 22.72 27.08 -3.06
C PRO A 8 22.18 28.49 -2.83
N VAL A 9 21.15 28.61 -1.99
CA VAL A 9 20.53 29.89 -1.61
C VAL A 9 21.39 30.55 -0.54
N ASP A 10 21.78 31.82 -0.73
CA ASP A 10 22.48 32.60 0.30
C ASP A 10 21.47 33.02 1.39
N PRO A 11 21.77 32.80 2.69
CA PRO A 11 20.91 33.23 3.80
C PRO A 11 20.51 34.71 3.73
N LYS A 12 21.34 35.59 3.16
CA LYS A 12 21.04 37.01 3.02
C LYS A 12 19.95 37.29 1.99
N ASP A 13 19.87 36.47 0.95
CA ASP A 13 18.82 36.58 -0.06
C ASP A 13 17.47 36.14 0.52
N VAL A 14 17.48 35.14 1.41
CA VAL A 14 16.30 34.70 2.17
C VAL A 14 15.79 35.79 3.10
N GLU A 15 16.68 36.38 3.91
CA GLU A 15 16.31 37.47 4.83
C GLU A 15 15.74 38.67 4.06
N SER A 16 16.40 39.08 2.98
CA SER A 16 15.95 40.19 2.14
C SER A 16 14.58 39.93 1.50
N ALA A 17 14.30 38.69 1.13
CA ALA A 17 13.01 38.29 0.58
C ALA A 17 11.89 38.33 1.63
N ILE A 18 12.17 37.87 2.86
CA ILE A 18 11.23 37.93 3.99
C ILE A 18 10.89 39.38 4.31
N GLU A 19 11.88 40.25 4.43
CA GLU A 19 11.66 41.68 4.68
C GLU A 19 10.84 42.36 3.57
N ALA A 20 11.10 42.02 2.31
CA ALA A 20 10.33 42.55 1.18
C ALA A 20 8.87 42.07 1.19
N ALA A 21 8.61 40.80 1.53
CA ALA A 21 7.27 40.25 1.69
C ALA A 21 6.52 40.89 2.87
N ALA A 22 7.20 41.09 4.00
CA ALA A 22 6.65 41.79 5.15
C ALA A 22 6.28 43.24 4.82
N ARG A 23 7.14 43.97 4.08
CA ARG A 23 6.86 45.35 3.66
C ARG A 23 5.66 45.47 2.71
N ARG A 24 5.39 44.42 1.94
CA ARG A 24 4.24 44.34 1.02
C ARG A 24 2.94 43.96 1.73
N GLY A 25 3.02 43.50 2.99
CA GLY A 25 1.87 43.05 3.77
C GLY A 25 1.40 41.64 3.40
N ASP A 26 2.26 40.82 2.79
CA ASP A 26 1.89 39.44 2.38
C ASP A 26 1.50 38.54 3.57
N PHE A 27 1.81 38.96 4.80
CA PHE A 27 1.50 38.25 6.04
C PHE A 27 0.27 38.80 6.80
N ASP A 28 -0.35 39.90 6.34
CA ASP A 28 -1.35 40.64 7.12
C ASP A 28 -2.75 40.01 7.14
N ASP A 29 -3.04 39.06 6.22
CA ASP A 29 -4.35 38.37 6.12
C ASP A 29 -4.18 36.86 5.87
N LEU A 30 -3.26 36.23 6.59
CA LEU A 30 -3.07 34.79 6.46
C LEU A 30 -4.28 34.01 6.98
N PRO A 31 -4.67 32.93 6.30
CA PRO A 31 -5.69 32.02 6.82
C PRO A 31 -5.22 31.42 8.15
N GLY A 32 -5.79 31.90 9.26
CA GLY A 32 -5.39 31.52 10.61
C GLY A 32 -4.82 32.65 11.46
N ALA A 33 -4.60 33.84 10.90
CA ALA A 33 -4.13 35.01 11.64
C ALA A 33 -5.03 35.31 12.85
N GLY A 34 -4.42 35.43 14.03
CA GLY A 34 -5.11 35.72 15.29
C GLY A 34 -5.90 34.56 15.91
N LYS A 35 -5.93 33.37 15.29
CA LYS A 35 -6.56 32.18 15.89
C LYS A 35 -5.61 31.53 16.91
N PRO A 36 -6.11 31.01 18.04
CA PRO A 36 -5.27 30.31 19.00
C PRO A 36 -4.66 29.06 18.37
N LEU A 37 -3.36 28.84 18.63
CA LEU A 37 -2.66 27.61 18.26
C LEU A 37 -2.94 26.54 19.32
N ASP A 38 -3.23 25.33 18.87
CA ASP A 38 -3.39 24.16 19.73
C ASP A 38 -2.01 23.54 19.99
N LEU A 39 -1.30 24.10 20.97
CA LEU A 39 0.06 23.70 21.33
C LEU A 39 0.05 22.58 22.38
N PRO A 40 0.97 21.60 22.31
CA PRO A 40 1.09 20.59 23.35
C PRO A 40 1.58 21.18 24.69
N ASP A 41 1.10 20.62 25.80
CA ASP A 41 1.48 21.05 27.16
C ASP A 41 2.98 20.85 27.48
N THR A 42 3.66 19.99 26.72
CA THR A 42 5.10 19.69 26.84
C THR A 42 5.83 20.15 25.59
N HIS A 43 7.04 20.68 25.74
CA HIS A 43 7.86 21.11 24.61
C HIS A 43 8.20 19.93 23.68
N ASP A 44 7.58 19.94 22.51
CA ASP A 44 7.83 19.02 21.41
C ASP A 44 8.24 19.86 20.19
N PRO A 45 9.48 19.78 19.69
CA PRO A 45 9.91 20.52 18.50
C PRO A 45 9.19 20.08 17.21
N ASP A 46 8.61 18.87 17.19
CA ASP A 46 7.92 18.28 16.05
C ASP A 46 6.38 18.48 16.11
N TRP A 47 5.89 19.28 17.06
CA TRP A 47 4.44 19.51 17.28
C TRP A 47 3.69 19.93 16.01
N TRP A 48 4.30 20.78 15.19
CA TRP A 48 3.71 21.31 13.96
C TRP A 48 3.65 20.24 12.86
N VAL A 49 4.58 19.28 12.85
CA VAL A 49 4.54 18.12 11.94
C VAL A 49 3.38 17.21 12.34
N ASN A 50 3.27 16.90 13.64
CA ASN A 50 2.17 16.11 14.19
C ASN A 50 0.80 16.75 13.91
N GLN A 51 0.70 18.08 14.04
CA GLN A 51 -0.54 18.81 13.72
C GLN A 51 -0.87 18.79 12.23
N ARG A 52 0.12 18.87 11.34
CA ARG A 52 -0.09 18.74 9.88
C ARG A 52 -0.52 17.32 9.49
N ILE A 53 0.08 16.29 10.09
CA ILE A 53 -0.34 14.89 9.94
C ILE A 53 -1.80 14.74 10.38
N ALA A 54 -2.16 15.29 11.54
CA ALA A 54 -3.52 15.21 12.09
C ALA A 54 -4.57 15.96 11.24
N SER A 55 -4.17 17.06 10.59
CA SER A 55 -5.05 17.84 9.70
C SER A 55 -5.38 17.14 8.37
N GLY A 56 -4.68 16.06 8.03
CA GLY A 56 -4.86 15.33 6.76
C GLY A 56 -4.16 15.99 5.56
N ASP A 57 -3.40 17.06 5.78
CA ASP A 57 -2.63 17.76 4.73
C ASP A 57 -1.43 16.94 4.21
N ILE A 58 -1.07 15.86 4.90
CA ILE A 58 0.05 14.98 4.55
C ILE A 58 -0.46 13.55 4.42
N ASP A 59 -0.15 12.90 3.30
CA ASP A 59 -0.37 11.46 3.15
C ASP A 59 0.48 10.73 4.19
N THR A 60 -0.20 10.17 5.20
CA THR A 60 0.46 9.54 6.35
C THR A 60 1.19 8.28 5.98
N GLU A 61 0.85 7.64 4.85
CA GLU A 61 1.57 6.46 4.36
C GLU A 61 2.94 6.85 3.79
N ALA A 62 3.07 8.04 3.20
CA ALA A 62 4.35 8.55 2.69
C ALA A 62 5.39 8.81 3.80
N LEU A 63 4.96 8.86 5.07
CA LEU A 63 5.83 9.08 6.23
C LEU A 63 6.22 7.78 6.95
N LEU A 64 5.65 6.63 6.57
CA LEU A 64 5.92 5.37 7.25
C LEU A 64 7.33 4.86 6.91
N PRO A 65 8.06 4.30 7.90
CA PRO A 65 9.28 3.56 7.61
C PRO A 65 9.03 2.45 6.59
N VAL A 66 9.97 2.23 5.68
CA VAL A 66 9.87 1.26 4.58
C VAL A 66 9.44 -0.13 5.07
N VAL A 67 9.99 -0.59 6.19
CA VAL A 67 9.62 -1.88 6.80
C VAL A 67 8.13 -1.97 7.16
N VAL A 68 7.51 -0.87 7.58
CA VAL A 68 6.07 -0.84 7.92
C VAL A 68 5.24 -0.93 6.65
N LEU A 69 5.64 -0.24 5.58
CA LEU A 69 5.00 -0.32 4.26
C LEU A 69 5.06 -1.74 3.71
N LEU A 70 6.23 -2.38 3.74
CA LEU A 70 6.40 -3.76 3.26
C LEU A 70 5.58 -4.76 4.07
N ARG A 71 5.41 -4.56 5.38
CA ARG A 71 4.54 -5.42 6.20
C ARG A 71 3.06 -5.22 5.87
N LYS A 72 2.60 -3.98 5.68
CA LYS A 72 1.24 -3.70 5.21
C LYS A 72 0.96 -4.36 3.86
N GLU A 73 1.89 -4.23 2.91
CA GLU A 73 1.78 -4.88 1.60
C GLU A 73 1.73 -6.41 1.74
N TYR A 74 2.57 -7.00 2.61
CA TYR A 74 2.50 -8.43 2.90
C TYR A 74 1.17 -8.84 3.53
N GLU A 75 0.59 -8.03 4.42
CA GLU A 75 -0.72 -8.30 5.02
C GLU A 75 -1.85 -8.21 3.99
N ALA A 76 -1.78 -7.26 3.05
CA ALA A 76 -2.73 -7.09 1.95
C ALA A 76 -2.50 -8.01 0.75
N ARG A 77 -1.50 -8.92 0.81
CA ARG A 77 -1.04 -9.72 -0.34
C ARG A 77 -2.14 -10.50 -1.04
N ASP A 78 -3.14 -10.99 -0.31
CA ASP A 78 -4.23 -11.78 -0.91
C ASP A 78 -5.10 -10.94 -1.86
N GLU A 79 -5.29 -9.65 -1.57
CA GLU A 79 -6.01 -8.72 -2.44
C GLU A 79 -5.23 -8.46 -3.71
N THR A 80 -3.91 -8.23 -3.59
CA THR A 80 -3.00 -8.08 -4.74
C THR A 80 -3.01 -9.33 -5.61
N LEU A 81 -2.85 -10.52 -5.00
CA LEU A 81 -2.90 -11.79 -5.72
C LEU A 81 -4.22 -11.98 -6.47
N ALA A 82 -5.36 -11.61 -5.87
CA ALA A 82 -6.66 -11.75 -6.50
C ALA A 82 -6.83 -10.90 -7.77
N ALA A 83 -6.02 -9.85 -7.95
CA ALA A 83 -6.01 -8.99 -9.12
C ALA A 83 -5.05 -9.48 -10.23
N LEU A 84 -4.09 -10.36 -9.91
CA LEU A 84 -3.10 -10.85 -10.88
C LEU A 84 -3.68 -11.91 -11.83
N PRO A 85 -3.42 -11.80 -13.15
CA PRO A 85 -4.10 -12.61 -14.16
C PRO A 85 -3.54 -14.03 -14.29
N ASP A 86 -2.24 -14.23 -14.09
CA ASP A 86 -1.53 -15.48 -14.35
C ASP A 86 -0.39 -15.76 -13.35
N GLU A 87 0.15 -16.97 -13.40
CA GLU A 87 1.21 -17.44 -12.49
C GLU A 87 2.54 -16.71 -12.70
N SER A 88 2.85 -16.24 -13.92
CA SER A 88 4.10 -15.48 -14.16
C SER A 88 4.06 -14.17 -13.40
N SER A 89 2.94 -13.45 -13.51
CA SER A 89 2.69 -12.20 -12.80
C SER A 89 2.80 -12.36 -11.28
N VAL A 90 2.31 -13.48 -10.74
CA VAL A 90 2.42 -13.80 -9.30
C VAL A 90 3.87 -14.04 -8.87
N ARG A 91 4.63 -14.81 -9.66
CA ARG A 91 6.04 -15.07 -9.38
C ARG A 91 6.87 -13.80 -9.46
N GLU A 92 6.62 -12.96 -10.47
CA GLU A 92 7.27 -11.67 -10.64
C GLU A 92 6.99 -10.74 -9.46
N TYR A 93 5.72 -10.63 -9.03
CA TYR A 93 5.33 -9.85 -7.87
C TYR A 93 6.03 -10.34 -6.58
N ALA A 94 6.03 -11.64 -6.32
CA ALA A 94 6.68 -12.21 -5.12
C ALA A 94 8.21 -11.99 -5.13
N ALA A 95 8.84 -12.08 -6.31
CA ALA A 95 10.26 -11.83 -6.48
C ALA A 95 10.61 -10.34 -6.26
N ASP A 96 9.84 -9.41 -6.84
CA ASP A 96 10.01 -7.97 -6.63
C ASP A 96 9.85 -7.60 -5.15
N PHE A 97 8.76 -8.05 -4.53
CA PHE A 97 8.49 -7.82 -3.11
C PHE A 97 9.65 -8.33 -2.24
N THR A 98 10.12 -9.55 -2.50
CA THR A 98 11.22 -10.14 -1.74
C THR A 98 12.53 -9.39 -1.94
N GLU A 99 12.82 -8.90 -3.15
CA GLU A 99 14.02 -8.08 -3.37
C GLU A 99 13.95 -6.77 -2.59
N ARG A 100 12.79 -6.08 -2.57
CA ARG A 100 12.59 -4.88 -1.74
C ARG A 100 12.78 -5.15 -0.25
N VAL A 101 12.30 -6.31 0.24
CA VAL A 101 12.55 -6.76 1.62
C VAL A 101 14.04 -6.97 1.88
N HIS A 102 14.77 -7.54 0.94
CA HIS A 102 16.22 -7.72 1.08
C HIS A 102 16.98 -6.41 1.01
N GLU A 103 16.59 -5.49 0.15
CA GLU A 103 17.17 -4.15 0.07
C GLU A 103 17.00 -3.39 1.37
N ASP A 104 15.80 -3.36 1.94
CA ASP A 104 15.54 -2.72 3.23
C ASP A 104 16.39 -3.33 4.36
N ARG A 105 16.54 -4.66 4.39
CA ARG A 105 17.42 -5.35 5.35
C ARG A 105 18.89 -4.96 5.21
N ARG A 106 19.37 -4.81 3.97
CA ARG A 106 20.76 -4.40 3.69
C ARG A 106 20.98 -2.94 4.08
N ALA A 107 20.02 -2.07 3.79
CA ALA A 107 20.08 -0.64 4.11
C ALA A 107 19.97 -0.38 5.62
N ASN A 108 19.18 -1.19 6.32
CA ASN A 108 18.85 -1.01 7.74
C ASN A 108 19.24 -2.24 8.58
N PRO A 109 20.54 -2.55 8.78
CA PRO A 109 20.98 -3.81 9.39
C PRO A 109 20.64 -3.98 10.87
N PHE A 110 20.34 -2.89 11.58
CA PHE A 110 20.06 -2.89 13.03
C PHE A 110 18.58 -2.71 13.37
N GLN A 111 17.69 -2.71 12.38
CA GLN A 111 16.26 -2.60 12.63
C GLN A 111 15.72 -3.82 13.37
N ARG A 112 14.83 -3.61 14.34
CA ARG A 112 14.25 -4.68 15.17
C ARG A 112 13.09 -5.40 14.50
N MET A 113 12.33 -4.69 13.68
CA MET A 113 11.20 -5.22 12.93
C MET A 113 11.68 -5.59 11.54
N LEU A 114 11.18 -6.69 10.98
CA LEU A 114 11.46 -7.11 9.61
C LEU A 114 10.17 -7.45 8.88
N ALA A 115 10.12 -7.13 7.59
CA ALA A 115 9.10 -7.67 6.69
C ALA A 115 9.43 -9.12 6.32
N PRO A 116 8.44 -10.01 6.18
CA PRO A 116 8.66 -11.38 5.72
C PRO A 116 9.16 -11.38 4.27
N ALA A 117 10.11 -12.27 3.94
CA ALA A 117 10.39 -12.59 2.54
C ALA A 117 9.35 -13.62 2.07
N TRP A 118 9.06 -13.68 0.77
CA TRP A 118 8.02 -14.56 0.24
C TRP A 118 8.52 -15.37 -0.94
N ASP A 119 8.50 -16.69 -0.79
CA ASP A 119 8.83 -17.61 -1.86
C ASP A 119 7.79 -17.56 -2.99
N ALA A 120 8.26 -17.65 -4.24
CA ALA A 120 7.41 -17.52 -5.42
C ALA A 120 6.47 -18.73 -5.61
N ASP A 121 6.90 -19.94 -5.26
CA ASP A 121 6.04 -21.12 -5.34
C ASP A 121 4.95 -21.08 -4.27
N ASP A 122 5.27 -20.61 -3.06
CA ASP A 122 4.28 -20.34 -2.00
C ASP A 122 3.26 -19.29 -2.43
N ALA A 123 3.71 -18.22 -3.11
CA ALA A 123 2.84 -17.18 -3.64
C ALA A 123 1.87 -17.73 -4.70
N VAL A 124 2.35 -18.57 -5.62
CA VAL A 124 1.51 -19.24 -6.63
C VAL A 124 0.50 -20.18 -5.96
N ALA A 125 0.93 -20.97 -4.97
CA ALA A 125 0.04 -21.84 -4.22
C ALA A 125 -1.09 -21.05 -3.54
N ARG A 126 -0.75 -19.91 -2.92
CA ARG A 126 -1.74 -19.01 -2.30
C ARG A 126 -2.67 -18.39 -3.34
N TRP A 127 -2.14 -17.93 -4.47
CA TRP A 127 -2.94 -17.36 -5.57
C TRP A 127 -3.99 -18.34 -6.08
N ARG A 128 -3.61 -19.61 -6.29
CA ARG A 128 -4.56 -20.67 -6.69
C ARG A 128 -5.68 -20.85 -5.66
N GLN A 129 -5.37 -20.78 -4.36
CA GLN A 129 -6.39 -20.86 -3.30
C GLN A 129 -7.33 -19.65 -3.31
N VAL A 130 -6.77 -18.43 -3.40
CA VAL A 130 -7.57 -17.18 -3.46
C VAL A 130 -8.51 -17.21 -4.66
N ARG A 131 -8.04 -17.67 -5.82
CA ARG A 131 -8.88 -17.83 -7.01
C ARG A 131 -9.94 -18.92 -6.88
N ALA A 132 -9.61 -20.05 -6.25
CA ALA A 132 -10.58 -21.11 -6.01
C ALA A 132 -11.74 -20.66 -5.11
N LEU A 133 -11.46 -19.82 -4.11
CA LEU A 133 -12.47 -19.22 -3.23
C LEU A 133 -13.35 -18.18 -3.94
N ARG A 134 -12.83 -17.55 -5.01
CA ARG A 134 -13.53 -16.52 -5.79
C ARG A 134 -14.26 -17.07 -7.01
N ALA A 135 -13.87 -18.24 -7.49
CA ALA A 135 -14.59 -18.89 -8.58
C ALA A 135 -16.04 -19.09 -8.14
N PRO A 136 -17.04 -18.58 -8.88
CA PRO A 136 -18.42 -18.99 -8.62
C PRO A 136 -18.43 -20.50 -8.74
N GLU A 137 -19.06 -21.19 -7.77
CA GLU A 137 -19.42 -22.60 -7.93
C GLU A 137 -20.03 -22.74 -9.32
N THR A 138 -19.26 -23.28 -10.26
CA THR A 138 -19.85 -23.71 -11.51
C THR A 138 -20.65 -24.92 -11.08
N PRO A 139 -22.00 -24.89 -11.11
CA PRO A 139 -22.76 -26.05 -10.70
C PRO A 139 -22.30 -27.21 -11.57
N SER A 140 -21.72 -28.22 -10.91
CA SER A 140 -21.31 -29.47 -11.52
C SER A 140 -22.45 -29.93 -12.42
N ALA A 141 -22.20 -29.97 -13.73
CA ALA A 141 -23.21 -30.33 -14.70
C ALA A 141 -23.83 -31.67 -14.29
N PRO A 142 -25.18 -31.79 -14.20
CA PRO A 142 -25.80 -33.00 -13.70
C PRO A 142 -25.42 -34.18 -14.62
N GLU A 143 -24.85 -35.22 -14.00
CA GLU A 143 -24.55 -36.50 -14.64
C GLU A 143 -25.76 -36.99 -15.45
N PRO A 144 -25.59 -37.46 -16.69
CA PRO A 144 -26.71 -37.88 -17.51
C PRO A 144 -27.40 -39.08 -16.83
N ALA A 145 -28.65 -38.87 -16.41
CA ALA A 145 -29.49 -39.88 -15.79
C ALA A 145 -29.52 -41.14 -16.67
N ARG A 146 -28.92 -42.23 -16.15
CA ARG A 146 -28.90 -43.54 -16.79
C ARG A 146 -30.34 -44.00 -17.00
N ARG A 147 -30.83 -43.94 -18.24
CA ARG A 147 -32.17 -44.39 -18.62
C ARG A 147 -32.31 -45.87 -18.27
N ARG A 148 -33.07 -46.14 -17.21
CA ARG A 148 -33.44 -47.50 -16.79
C ARG A 148 -34.32 -48.12 -17.89
N ARG A 149 -33.78 -49.13 -18.58
CA ARG A 149 -34.48 -49.94 -19.58
C ARG A 149 -35.68 -50.62 -18.92
N TRP A 150 -36.88 -50.19 -19.31
CA TRP A 150 -38.15 -50.81 -18.98
C TRP A 150 -38.20 -52.22 -19.61
N TRP A 151 -37.93 -53.22 -18.77
CA TRP A 151 -38.41 -54.57 -18.98
C TRP A 151 -39.70 -54.71 -18.17
N TRP A 152 -40.84 -54.79 -18.84
CA TRP A 152 -42.02 -55.44 -18.26
C TRP A 152 -42.57 -56.44 -19.26
N PHE A 153 -42.29 -57.69 -18.92
CA PHE A 153 -42.94 -58.89 -19.41
C PHE A 153 -44.45 -58.84 -19.09
N GLY A 154 -45.28 -59.11 -20.10
CA GLY A 154 -46.34 -60.13 -20.02
C GLY A 154 -47.66 -59.85 -19.28
N ARG A 155 -48.74 -59.98 -20.06
CA ARG A 155 -49.76 -61.05 -19.95
C ARG A 155 -51.20 -60.62 -19.62
N ARG A 156 -52.09 -61.16 -20.45
CA ARG A 156 -53.46 -61.65 -20.21
C ARG A 156 -54.63 -60.68 -20.44
N GLY A 157 -55.56 -61.15 -21.26
CA GLY A 157 -56.87 -60.57 -21.57
C GLY A 157 -57.34 -61.12 -22.89
#